data_AF-A0A7J4VLS8-F1
#
_entry.id   AF-A0A7J4VLS8-F1
#
_cell.length_a   1.000
_cell.length_b   1.000
_cell.length_c   1.000
_cell.angle_alpha   90.00
_cell.angle_beta   90.00
_cell.angle_gamma   90.00
#
_symmetry.space_group_name_H-M   'P 1'
#
loop_
_entity.id
_entity.type
_entity.pdbx_description
1 polymer ?
#
loop_
_entity_poly.entity_id
_entity_poly.type
_entity_poly.pdbx_seq_one_letter_code
_entity_poly.pdbx_strand_id
1 'polypeptide(L)'
;MVGKTLQKTGSARPQRHAIATKRVAMPSGRSNRSPCNLILSVCSFRLDCSRVVPHLKVVAVEMPVVPFSLFDPNSFTNYMDLSSLPPLRHLRLNFLTEFLRTSIAFDYVSIGGLRLTGFEFGNARSIDSDMPPLMLEQYFDRGVGKSDPLVLAAFAARGIVTDVEAYDQFELSDELRALFRQFGVRNRTLVPIRSEEGIYGCVIFARQQAFTNDEKQFLSFISPPLHTAVKKPIMDRYAAQYLEITPGELLCLRLASRGFTSDEIAAESGYEIRTVDNYIRSVTKKLDASNRVEAVAEAIRRALIS
;
A
#
# COMPACT_ATOMS: atom_id res chain seq x y z
N MET A 1 -46.72 32.09 41.71
CA MET A 1 -46.80 30.95 40.78
C MET A 1 -45.80 29.91 41.26
N VAL A 2 -46.14 28.96 42.15
CA VAL A 2 -46.95 27.72 41.90
C VAL A 2 -46.41 26.98 40.67
N GLY A 3 -45.86 25.75 40.72
CA GLY A 3 -45.66 24.82 41.83
C GLY A 3 -44.93 23.52 41.38
N LYS A 4 -44.54 22.75 42.40
CA LYS A 4 -44.32 21.28 42.52
C LYS A 4 -44.44 20.40 41.26
N THR A 5 -43.62 19.35 41.12
CA THR A 5 -43.91 17.98 41.63
C THR A 5 -42.83 16.95 41.20
N LEU A 6 -42.61 16.00 42.11
CA LEU A 6 -41.76 14.81 42.13
C LEU A 6 -42.22 13.63 41.23
N GLN A 7 -41.28 12.67 41.02
CA GLN A 7 -41.48 11.19 40.91
C GLN A 7 -42.17 10.68 39.62
N LYS A 8 -41.95 9.47 39.07
CA LYS A 8 -41.35 8.19 39.51
C LYS A 8 -41.30 7.23 38.28
N THR A 9 -40.33 6.30 38.29
CA THR A 9 -40.39 4.86 37.88
C THR A 9 -41.00 4.42 36.54
N GLY A 10 -40.30 3.49 35.85
CA GLY A 10 -40.94 2.58 34.89
C GLY A 10 -39.97 1.73 34.07
N SER A 11 -39.61 0.57 34.60
CA SER A 11 -38.86 -0.51 33.94
C SER A 11 -39.67 -1.24 32.86
N ALA A 12 -39.05 -1.62 31.72
CA ALA A 12 -39.31 -2.89 31.02
C ALA A 12 -38.32 -3.16 29.87
N ARG A 13 -37.42 -4.14 30.05
CA ARG A 13 -36.86 -5.02 28.99
C ARG A 13 -37.79 -6.25 28.89
N PRO A 14 -37.56 -7.22 27.98
CA PRO A 14 -37.41 -7.18 26.53
C PRO A 14 -38.41 -8.17 25.85
N GLN A 15 -38.78 -7.99 24.58
CA GLN A 15 -39.49 -9.05 23.85
C GLN A 15 -38.53 -9.90 23.02
N ARG A 16 -38.36 -11.14 23.47
CA ARG A 16 -37.88 -12.29 22.69
C ARG A 16 -38.98 -12.71 21.73
N HIS A 17 -38.64 -12.99 20.47
CA HIS A 17 -39.37 -13.95 19.65
C HIS A 17 -38.36 -14.98 19.12
N ALA A 18 -38.68 -16.24 19.38
CA ALA A 18 -37.98 -17.43 18.93
C ALA A 18 -38.83 -18.14 17.86
N ILE A 19 -38.25 -19.20 17.28
CA ILE A 19 -38.87 -20.27 16.45
C ILE A 19 -38.83 -19.93 14.95
N ALA A 20 -38.39 -20.78 13.99
CA ALA A 20 -38.23 -22.22 13.97
C ALA A 20 -37.08 -22.69 13.06
N THR A 21 -36.46 -23.78 13.47
CA THR A 21 -35.68 -24.75 12.70
C THR A 21 -36.44 -25.37 11.52
N LYS A 22 -35.75 -25.59 10.38
CA LYS A 22 -36.07 -26.69 9.46
C LYS A 22 -34.77 -27.34 8.95
N ARG A 23 -34.49 -28.54 9.47
CA ARG A 23 -33.59 -29.55 8.89
C ARG A 23 -34.30 -30.17 7.68
N VAL A 24 -33.58 -30.35 6.56
CA VAL A 24 -33.89 -31.41 5.58
C VAL A 24 -32.58 -32.04 5.15
N ALA A 25 -32.63 -33.37 5.04
CA ALA A 25 -31.54 -34.32 5.04
C ALA A 25 -30.87 -34.52 3.67
N MET A 26 -29.61 -34.95 3.73
CA MET A 26 -28.89 -35.65 2.67
C MET A 26 -29.44 -37.07 2.47
N PRO A 27 -29.26 -37.67 1.28
CA PRO A 27 -29.05 -39.09 1.14
C PRO A 27 -27.60 -39.41 0.78
N SER A 28 -27.09 -40.40 1.49
CA SER A 28 -25.85 -41.15 1.30
C SER A 28 -25.94 -42.10 0.09
N GLY A 29 -24.79 -42.35 -0.55
CA GLY A 29 -24.64 -43.40 -1.56
C GLY A 29 -23.17 -43.72 -1.81
N ARG A 30 -22.64 -44.72 -1.09
CA ARG A 30 -21.34 -45.37 -1.31
C ARG A 30 -21.44 -46.40 -2.44
N SER A 31 -20.44 -46.45 -3.33
CA SER A 31 -19.73 -47.70 -3.72
C SER A 31 -18.63 -47.32 -4.74
N ASN A 32 -17.32 -47.45 -4.49
CA ASN A 32 -16.44 -48.61 -4.27
C ASN A 32 -15.67 -49.01 -5.56
N ARG A 33 -14.35 -49.20 -5.37
CA ARG A 33 -13.33 -49.85 -6.24
C ARG A 33 -12.47 -48.99 -7.19
N SER A 34 -11.22 -48.83 -6.75
CA SER A 34 -9.97 -48.71 -7.53
C SER A 34 -9.53 -50.08 -8.09
N PRO A 35 -8.32 -50.25 -8.69
CA PRO A 35 -7.55 -49.43 -9.62
C PRO A 35 -7.23 -50.20 -10.92
N CYS A 36 -6.78 -49.53 -11.99
CA CYS A 36 -6.11 -50.21 -13.12
C CYS A 36 -4.90 -49.40 -13.58
N ASN A 37 -3.73 -49.99 -13.35
CA ASN A 37 -2.47 -49.66 -14.01
C ASN A 37 -2.60 -49.90 -15.52
N LEU A 38 -2.05 -49.02 -16.34
CA LEU A 38 -1.42 -49.44 -17.58
C LEU A 38 -0.24 -48.53 -17.92
N ILE A 39 0.89 -49.19 -18.15
CA ILE A 39 2.19 -48.70 -18.61
C ILE A 39 2.10 -48.47 -20.13
N LEU A 40 2.69 -47.39 -20.67
CA LEU A 40 3.66 -47.40 -21.78
C LEU A 40 3.90 -46.02 -22.45
N SER A 41 5.20 -45.73 -22.56
CA SER A 41 5.90 -45.25 -23.77
C SER A 41 5.70 -43.83 -24.31
N VAL A 42 6.74 -43.02 -24.09
CA VAL A 42 7.55 -42.28 -25.10
C VAL A 42 6.87 -41.93 -26.43
N CYS A 43 6.72 -40.63 -26.68
CA CYS A 43 6.94 -40.06 -28.01
C CYS A 43 7.49 -38.63 -27.92
N SER A 44 8.69 -38.46 -28.48
CA SER A 44 9.31 -37.17 -28.75
C SER A 44 8.50 -36.42 -29.81
N PHE A 45 8.19 -35.15 -29.56
CA PHE A 45 7.82 -34.22 -30.62
C PHE A 45 8.78 -33.03 -30.58
N ARG A 46 9.78 -33.08 -31.47
CA ARG A 46 10.51 -31.90 -31.94
C ARG A 46 9.57 -31.14 -32.86
N LEU A 47 9.21 -29.92 -32.50
CA LEU A 47 8.69 -28.94 -33.44
C LEU A 47 9.77 -27.89 -33.68
N ASP A 48 10.35 -27.99 -34.87
CA ASP A 48 11.17 -26.98 -35.51
C ASP A 48 10.24 -25.88 -36.03
N CYS A 49 10.28 -24.71 -35.39
CA CYS A 49 9.59 -23.51 -35.86
C CYS A 49 10.63 -22.43 -36.19
N SER A 50 11.44 -22.73 -37.20
CA SER A 50 12.24 -21.75 -37.92
C SER A 50 11.36 -21.03 -38.96
N ARG A 51 10.85 -19.83 -38.66
CA ARG A 51 10.78 -18.63 -39.56
C ARG A 51 9.64 -17.63 -39.25
N VAL A 52 10.08 -16.39 -39.01
CA VAL A 52 9.50 -15.08 -39.40
C VAL A 52 8.40 -14.50 -38.51
N VAL A 53 8.82 -13.63 -37.58
CA VAL A 53 8.07 -12.44 -37.14
C VAL A 53 9.07 -11.28 -37.05
N PRO A 54 8.86 -10.14 -37.75
CA PRO A 54 9.80 -9.04 -37.72
C PRO A 54 9.59 -8.14 -36.49
N HIS A 55 10.71 -7.80 -35.85
CA HIS A 55 10.98 -6.61 -35.04
C HIS A 55 9.84 -6.00 -34.21
N LEU A 56 9.63 -6.57 -33.02
CA LEU A 56 9.33 -5.75 -31.84
C LEU A 56 10.43 -6.01 -30.81
N LYS A 57 11.31 -5.02 -30.62
CA LYS A 57 12.27 -5.05 -29.51
C LYS A 57 11.46 -4.93 -28.22
N VAL A 58 11.07 -6.07 -27.66
CA VAL A 58 10.73 -6.16 -26.25
C VAL A 58 12.05 -5.92 -25.52
N VAL A 59 12.25 -4.70 -25.04
CA VAL A 59 13.27 -4.44 -24.03
C VAL A 59 12.73 -5.09 -22.76
N ALA A 60 13.01 -6.38 -22.60
CA ALA A 60 12.92 -7.05 -21.32
C ALA A 60 13.96 -6.36 -20.44
N VAL A 61 13.52 -5.37 -19.67
CA VAL A 61 14.30 -4.90 -18.54
C VAL A 61 14.20 -6.03 -17.53
N GLU A 62 15.18 -6.94 -17.54
CA GLU A 62 15.40 -7.85 -16.43
C GLU A 62 15.42 -6.98 -15.17
N MET A 63 14.40 -7.10 -14.32
CA MET A 63 14.37 -6.39 -13.04
C MET A 63 15.21 -7.23 -12.07
N PRO A 64 16.47 -6.83 -11.76
CA PRO A 64 17.22 -7.55 -10.76
C PRO A 64 16.44 -7.42 -9.43
N VAL A 65 16.14 -8.55 -8.80
CA VAL A 65 15.65 -8.60 -7.42
C VAL A 65 16.82 -8.18 -6.52
N VAL A 66 17.07 -6.87 -6.43
CA VAL A 66 18.19 -6.33 -5.66
C VAL A 66 17.92 -6.54 -4.17
N PRO A 67 18.87 -7.09 -3.39
CA PRO A 67 18.79 -7.08 -1.93
C PRO A 67 18.62 -5.64 -1.43
N PHE A 68 17.49 -5.31 -0.79
CA PHE A 68 17.22 -3.96 -0.31
C PHE A 68 17.13 -3.95 1.22
N SER A 69 18.01 -3.18 1.88
CA SER A 69 17.92 -2.88 3.32
C SER A 69 17.46 -1.45 3.50
N LEU A 70 16.22 -1.25 3.94
CA LEU A 70 15.62 0.09 4.11
C LEU A 70 16.37 0.98 5.12
N PHE A 71 17.20 0.39 5.98
CA PHE A 71 17.96 1.09 7.02
C PHE A 71 19.45 1.18 6.72
N ASP A 72 19.93 0.64 5.60
CA ASP A 72 21.28 0.93 5.13
C ASP A 72 21.24 2.24 4.33
N PRO A 73 21.90 3.32 4.81
CA PRO A 73 21.97 4.60 4.11
C PRO A 73 22.47 4.47 2.66
N ASN A 74 23.25 3.41 2.38
CA ASN A 74 23.82 3.16 1.07
C ASN A 74 22.84 2.51 0.07
N SER A 75 21.71 1.96 0.52
CA SER A 75 20.76 1.25 -0.36
C SER A 75 20.22 2.09 -1.52
N PHE A 76 20.29 3.41 -1.40
CA PHE A 76 19.83 4.35 -2.40
C PHE A 76 20.95 5.05 -3.19
N THR A 77 22.22 4.83 -2.84
CA THR A 77 23.36 5.61 -3.39
C THR A 77 23.52 5.52 -4.90
N ASN A 78 23.15 4.38 -5.50
CA ASN A 78 23.29 4.14 -6.94
C ASN A 78 22.14 4.70 -7.79
N TYR A 79 21.11 5.28 -7.17
CA TYR A 79 19.94 5.80 -7.87
C TYR A 79 19.95 7.33 -7.82
N MET A 80 19.90 7.95 -9.00
CA MET A 80 20.07 9.40 -9.16
C MET A 80 18.79 10.17 -8.78
N ASP A 81 17.63 9.60 -9.07
CA ASP A 81 16.32 10.20 -8.82
C ASP A 81 15.26 9.14 -8.47
N LEU A 82 14.09 9.60 -8.04
CA LEU A 82 12.97 8.72 -7.66
C LEU A 82 12.50 7.82 -8.81
N SER A 83 12.58 8.29 -10.06
CA SER A 83 12.11 7.54 -11.23
C SER A 83 13.07 6.43 -11.63
N SER A 84 14.35 6.55 -11.26
CA SER A 84 15.38 5.54 -11.47
C SER A 84 15.31 4.39 -10.45
N LEU A 85 14.55 4.56 -9.34
CA LEU A 85 14.38 3.50 -8.37
C LEU A 85 13.52 2.36 -8.93
N PRO A 86 13.89 1.08 -8.65
CA PRO A 86 13.06 -0.05 -9.02
C PRO A 86 11.65 0.10 -8.42
N PRO A 87 10.58 0.01 -9.22
CA PRO A 87 9.20 0.13 -8.75
C PRO A 87 8.86 -0.84 -7.62
N LEU A 88 9.41 -2.05 -7.72
CA LEU A 88 9.32 -3.11 -6.73
C LEU A 88 10.67 -3.34 -6.08
N ARG A 89 10.69 -3.40 -4.75
CA ARG A 89 11.86 -3.74 -3.93
C ARG A 89 11.50 -4.89 -3.01
N HIS A 90 12.41 -5.84 -2.91
CA HIS A 90 12.20 -6.97 -2.01
C HIS A 90 12.49 -6.54 -0.57
N LEU A 91 11.46 -6.62 0.27
CA LEU A 91 11.57 -6.33 1.69
C LEU A 91 12.28 -7.51 2.38
N ARG A 92 13.55 -7.34 2.73
CA ARG A 92 14.25 -8.30 3.60
C ARG A 92 13.96 -8.01 5.08
N LEU A 93 14.21 -9.00 5.95
CA LEU A 93 14.05 -8.96 7.41
C LEU A 93 14.24 -7.54 7.97
N ASN A 94 13.13 -6.90 8.27
CA ASN A 94 13.09 -5.58 8.88
C ASN A 94 12.68 -5.78 10.33
N PHE A 95 13.41 -5.21 11.29
CA PHE A 95 13.11 -5.38 12.72
C PHE A 95 11.64 -5.05 13.05
N LEU A 96 11.04 -4.07 12.36
CA LEU A 96 9.64 -3.71 12.52
C LEU A 96 8.70 -4.82 12.05
N THR A 97 8.94 -5.40 10.87
CA THR A 97 8.09 -6.46 10.35
C THR A 97 8.29 -7.76 11.10
N GLU A 98 9.51 -8.08 11.52
CA GLU A 98 9.79 -9.25 12.35
C GLU A 98 9.15 -9.13 13.73
N PHE A 99 9.30 -7.98 14.39
CA PHE A 99 8.62 -7.74 15.67
C PHE A 99 7.10 -7.80 15.51
N LEU A 100 6.57 -7.24 14.41
CA LEU A 100 5.14 -7.35 14.11
C LEU A 100 4.71 -8.81 13.89
N ARG A 101 5.51 -9.63 13.19
CA ARG A 101 5.28 -11.08 12.99
C ARG A 101 5.22 -11.85 14.31
N THR A 102 5.95 -11.42 15.34
CA THR A 102 5.86 -12.04 16.68
C THR A 102 4.56 -11.72 17.41
N SER A 103 3.95 -10.56 17.11
CA SER A 103 2.69 -10.14 17.72
C SER A 103 1.47 -10.70 16.99
N ILE A 104 1.49 -10.67 15.66
CA ILE A 104 0.46 -11.23 14.79
C ILE A 104 1.17 -12.02 13.70
N ALA A 105 0.92 -13.33 13.65
CA ALA A 105 1.48 -14.17 12.60
C ALA A 105 0.87 -13.82 11.24
N PHE A 106 1.72 -13.54 10.26
CA PHE A 106 1.39 -13.46 8.84
C PHE A 106 2.50 -14.13 8.01
N ASP A 107 2.21 -14.47 6.76
CA ASP A 107 3.16 -15.08 5.84
C ASP A 107 3.89 -14.00 5.03
N TYR A 108 3.16 -13.01 4.52
CA TYR A 108 3.71 -11.94 3.67
C TYR A 108 3.20 -10.56 4.05
N VAL A 109 3.99 -9.53 3.75
CA VAL A 109 3.64 -8.12 3.79
C VAL A 109 4.06 -7.39 2.51
N SER A 110 3.25 -6.42 2.09
CA SER A 110 3.55 -5.50 0.99
C SER A 110 3.17 -4.08 1.39
N ILE A 111 4.06 -3.12 1.16
CA ILE A 111 3.91 -1.73 1.55
C ILE A 111 4.03 -0.88 0.29
N GLY A 112 2.91 -0.26 -0.11
CA GLY A 112 2.78 0.41 -1.39
C GLY A 112 2.51 1.91 -1.26
N GLY A 113 2.90 2.65 -2.29
CA GLY A 113 2.53 4.05 -2.49
C GLY A 113 3.38 5.05 -1.71
N LEU A 114 3.52 6.25 -2.27
CA LEU A 114 4.13 7.43 -1.68
C LEU A 114 3.15 8.59 -1.75
N ARG A 115 3.29 9.56 -0.86
CA ARG A 115 2.54 10.83 -0.94
C ARG A 115 3.21 11.79 -1.93
N LEU A 116 3.32 11.35 -3.18
CA LEU A 116 3.90 12.10 -4.30
C LEU A 116 3.11 11.78 -5.56
N THR A 117 2.83 12.81 -6.36
CA THR A 117 2.10 12.71 -7.62
C THR A 117 2.68 11.64 -8.54
N GLY A 118 1.85 10.67 -8.93
CA GLY A 118 2.22 9.55 -9.78
C GLY A 118 2.84 8.36 -9.05
N PHE A 119 3.09 8.45 -7.74
CA PHE A 119 3.62 7.36 -6.92
C PHE A 119 2.62 6.87 -5.87
N GLU A 120 1.39 7.38 -5.88
CA GLU A 120 0.34 6.98 -4.96
C GLU A 120 -0.12 5.53 -5.18
N PHE A 121 -0.91 5.04 -4.23
CA PHE A 121 -1.63 3.77 -4.31
C PHE A 121 -2.28 3.57 -5.69
N GLY A 122 -2.09 2.38 -6.26
CA GLY A 122 -2.61 2.00 -7.58
C GLY A 122 -1.67 2.26 -8.76
N ASN A 123 -0.66 3.12 -8.62
CA ASN A 123 0.31 3.37 -9.70
C ASN A 123 1.39 2.28 -9.83
N ALA A 124 1.55 1.43 -8.81
CA ALA A 124 2.57 0.37 -8.75
C ALA A 124 4.03 0.85 -8.94
N ARG A 125 4.33 2.11 -8.61
CA ARG A 125 5.67 2.71 -8.77
C ARG A 125 6.57 2.71 -7.53
N SER A 126 6.05 2.34 -6.37
CA SER A 126 6.84 2.21 -5.15
C SER A 126 6.23 1.18 -4.21
N ILE A 127 6.75 -0.04 -4.27
CA ILE A 127 6.28 -1.19 -3.50
C ILE A 127 7.48 -1.85 -2.84
N ASP A 128 7.37 -2.09 -1.53
CA ASP A 128 8.34 -2.86 -0.74
C ASP A 128 7.61 -4.10 -0.23
N SER A 129 8.01 -5.30 -0.65
CA SER A 129 7.28 -6.52 -0.31
C SER A 129 8.18 -7.75 -0.15
N ASP A 130 7.80 -8.64 0.76
CA ASP A 130 8.41 -9.96 0.93
C ASP A 130 7.58 -11.09 0.29
N MET A 131 6.52 -10.76 -0.46
CA MET A 131 5.85 -11.74 -1.32
C MET A 131 6.85 -12.38 -2.28
N PRO A 132 6.60 -13.63 -2.74
CA PRO A 132 7.56 -14.34 -3.60
C PRO A 132 7.95 -13.49 -4.82
N PRO A 133 9.23 -13.21 -5.06
CA PRO A 133 9.64 -12.27 -6.12
C PRO A 133 9.10 -12.63 -7.51
N LEU A 134 9.14 -13.92 -7.86
CA LEU A 134 8.61 -14.41 -9.13
C LEU A 134 7.09 -14.22 -9.26
N MET A 135 6.35 -14.23 -8.15
CA MET A 135 4.91 -13.93 -8.16
C MET A 135 4.67 -12.47 -8.53
N LEU A 136 5.42 -11.57 -7.91
CA LEU A 136 5.28 -10.13 -8.14
C LEU A 136 5.70 -9.74 -9.56
N GLU A 137 6.79 -10.32 -10.08
CA GLU A 137 7.21 -10.16 -11.47
C GLU A 137 6.07 -10.55 -12.43
N GLN A 138 5.50 -11.76 -12.27
CA GLN A 138 4.37 -12.20 -13.08
C GLN A 138 3.12 -11.33 -12.90
N TYR A 139 2.87 -10.84 -11.69
CA TYR A 139 1.73 -9.98 -11.38
C TYR A 139 1.82 -8.63 -12.11
N PHE A 140 2.99 -8.01 -12.15
CA PHE A 140 3.19 -6.71 -12.79
C PHE A 140 3.40 -6.81 -14.30
N ASP A 141 4.20 -7.76 -14.79
CA ASP A 141 4.49 -7.91 -16.22
C ASP A 141 3.24 -8.24 -17.03
N ARG A 142 2.35 -9.05 -16.46
CA ARG A 142 1.06 -9.38 -17.08
C ARG A 142 0.00 -8.31 -16.89
N GLY A 143 0.28 -7.27 -16.09
CA GLY A 143 -0.64 -6.16 -15.84
C GLY A 143 -1.90 -6.54 -15.06
N VAL A 144 -1.94 -7.71 -14.44
CA VAL A 144 -3.14 -8.26 -13.78
C VAL A 144 -3.52 -7.50 -12.50
N GLY A 145 -2.60 -6.70 -11.94
CA GLY A 145 -2.88 -5.87 -10.78
C GLY A 145 -3.92 -4.76 -10.99
N LYS A 146 -4.12 -4.31 -12.23
CA LYS A 146 -5.17 -3.33 -12.57
C LYS A 146 -6.57 -3.87 -12.36
N SER A 147 -6.72 -5.19 -12.44
CA SER A 147 -7.98 -5.92 -12.24
C SER A 147 -8.06 -6.62 -10.89
N ASP A 148 -7.08 -6.45 -9.99
CA ASP A 148 -7.08 -7.12 -8.69
C ASP A 148 -8.24 -6.60 -7.82
N PRO A 149 -9.21 -7.45 -7.45
CA PRO A 149 -10.36 -7.05 -6.63
C PRO A 149 -9.97 -6.32 -5.36
N LEU A 150 -8.89 -6.74 -4.70
CA LEU A 150 -8.44 -6.16 -3.45
C LEU A 150 -7.99 -4.71 -3.65
N VAL A 151 -7.30 -4.44 -4.77
CA VAL A 151 -6.84 -3.10 -5.14
C VAL A 151 -8.03 -2.22 -5.53
N LEU A 152 -8.96 -2.74 -6.33
CA LEU A 152 -10.16 -2.03 -6.76
C LEU A 152 -11.06 -1.65 -5.58
N ALA A 153 -11.34 -2.59 -4.68
CA ALA A 153 -12.14 -2.35 -3.49
C ALA A 153 -11.50 -1.33 -2.54
N ALA A 154 -10.17 -1.31 -2.43
CA ALA A 154 -9.45 -0.38 -1.56
C ALA A 154 -9.60 1.10 -1.98
N PHE A 155 -9.78 1.40 -3.27
CA PHE A 155 -10.04 2.76 -3.71
C PHE A 155 -11.32 3.34 -3.10
N ALA A 156 -12.38 2.53 -3.01
CA ALA A 156 -13.67 2.94 -2.48
C ALA A 156 -13.77 2.82 -0.95
N ALA A 157 -13.00 1.92 -0.32
CA ALA A 157 -13.17 1.57 1.08
C ALA A 157 -12.52 2.57 2.05
N ARG A 158 -13.27 3.05 3.05
CA ARG A 158 -12.73 3.94 4.10
C ARG A 158 -11.85 3.24 5.14
N GLY A 159 -11.92 1.92 5.24
CA GLY A 159 -11.21 1.12 6.22
C GLY A 159 -10.53 -0.09 5.60
N ILE A 160 -10.18 -1.06 6.44
CA ILE A 160 -9.58 -2.32 6.00
C ILE A 160 -10.46 -3.01 4.97
N VAL A 161 -9.81 -3.64 3.98
CA VAL A 161 -10.44 -4.50 2.98
C VAL A 161 -9.78 -5.86 3.01
N THR A 162 -10.58 -6.92 3.01
CA THR A 162 -10.11 -8.29 2.86
C THR A 162 -10.38 -8.84 1.46
N ASP A 163 -9.66 -9.88 1.06
CA ASP A 163 -9.94 -10.61 -0.18
C ASP A 163 -11.42 -11.03 -0.26
N VAL A 164 -12.01 -11.51 0.84
CA VAL A 164 -13.42 -11.95 0.87
C VAL A 164 -14.36 -10.78 0.55
N GLU A 165 -14.23 -9.66 1.25
CA GLU A 165 -15.07 -8.47 1.04
C GLU A 165 -14.86 -7.85 -0.35
N ALA A 166 -13.64 -7.98 -0.90
CA ALA A 166 -13.33 -7.51 -2.24
C ALA A 166 -13.97 -8.41 -3.31
N TYR A 167 -13.95 -9.73 -3.13
CA TYR A 167 -14.53 -10.70 -4.07
C TYR A 167 -16.06 -10.67 -4.10
N ASP A 168 -16.70 -10.15 -3.05
CA ASP A 168 -18.13 -9.86 -3.06
C ASP A 168 -18.49 -8.68 -3.99
N GLN A 169 -17.53 -7.82 -4.31
CA GLN A 169 -17.73 -6.59 -5.10
C GLN A 169 -17.16 -6.69 -6.52
N PHE A 170 -16.02 -7.38 -6.67
CA PHE A 170 -15.30 -7.49 -7.94
C PHE A 170 -14.90 -8.94 -8.20
N GLU A 171 -15.01 -9.36 -9.45
CA GLU A 171 -14.69 -10.73 -9.85
C GLU A 171 -13.17 -10.98 -9.82
N LEU A 172 -12.75 -12.05 -9.12
CA LEU A 172 -11.38 -12.54 -9.20
C LEU A 172 -11.20 -13.40 -10.45
N SER A 173 -10.44 -12.88 -11.41
CA SER A 173 -10.09 -13.57 -12.65
C SER A 173 -9.36 -14.90 -12.40
N ASP A 174 -9.55 -15.86 -13.31
CA ASP A 174 -8.90 -17.16 -13.23
C ASP A 174 -7.37 -17.08 -13.24
N GLU A 175 -6.83 -16.10 -13.96
CA GLU A 175 -5.39 -15.84 -14.00
C GLU A 175 -4.83 -15.42 -12.63
N LEU A 176 -5.45 -14.43 -11.97
CA LEU A 176 -5.05 -14.00 -10.63
C LEU A 176 -5.26 -15.12 -9.61
N ARG A 177 -6.38 -15.86 -9.72
CA ARG A 177 -6.68 -17.01 -8.87
C ARG A 177 -5.60 -18.09 -8.98
N ALA A 178 -5.17 -18.43 -10.21
CA ALA A 178 -4.12 -19.40 -10.45
C ALA A 178 -2.77 -18.92 -9.89
N LEU A 179 -2.42 -17.65 -10.11
CA LEU A 179 -1.19 -17.04 -9.63
C LEU A 179 -1.11 -17.07 -8.09
N PHE A 180 -2.13 -16.57 -7.39
CA PHE A 180 -2.18 -16.58 -5.93
C PHE A 180 -2.13 -18.01 -5.37
N ARG A 181 -2.83 -18.96 -6.01
CA ARG A 181 -2.82 -20.38 -5.61
C ARG A 181 -1.43 -21.00 -5.79
N GLN A 182 -0.74 -20.71 -6.89
CA GLN A 182 0.58 -21.25 -7.20
C GLN A 182 1.61 -20.86 -6.13
N PHE A 183 1.55 -19.62 -5.66
CA PHE A 183 2.51 -19.07 -4.70
C PHE A 183 2.01 -19.08 -3.24
N GLY A 184 0.82 -19.64 -2.98
CA GLY A 184 0.28 -19.76 -1.63
C GLY A 184 -0.13 -18.43 -0.99
N VAL A 185 -0.30 -17.35 -1.76
CA VAL A 185 -0.75 -16.06 -1.24
C VAL A 185 -2.26 -16.12 -1.03
N ARG A 186 -2.71 -16.04 0.23
CA ARG A 186 -4.12 -16.18 0.62
C ARG A 186 -4.51 -15.18 1.70
N ASN A 187 -5.82 -15.00 1.86
CA ASN A 187 -6.47 -14.15 2.86
C ASN A 187 -5.76 -12.81 3.06
N ARG A 188 -5.55 -12.10 1.95
CA ARG A 188 -4.93 -10.80 2.00
C ARG A 188 -5.86 -9.81 2.70
N THR A 189 -5.26 -8.98 3.54
CA THR A 189 -5.89 -7.88 4.26
C THR A 189 -5.14 -6.62 3.91
N LEU A 190 -5.80 -5.70 3.21
CA LEU A 190 -5.27 -4.41 2.83
C LEU A 190 -5.75 -3.34 3.82
N VAL A 191 -4.79 -2.64 4.42
CA VAL A 191 -5.01 -1.44 5.23
C VAL A 191 -4.67 -0.22 4.37
N PRO A 192 -5.65 0.62 4.00
CA PRO A 192 -5.38 1.81 3.20
C PRO A 192 -4.71 2.89 4.06
N ILE A 193 -3.69 3.55 3.51
CA ILE A 193 -3.06 4.73 4.12
C ILE A 193 -3.59 5.96 3.42
N ARG A 194 -4.23 6.84 4.19
CA ARG A 194 -5.02 7.96 3.69
C ARG A 194 -4.47 9.32 4.15
N SER A 195 -4.65 10.31 3.28
CA SER A 195 -4.55 11.75 3.57
C SER A 195 -5.95 12.37 3.42
N GLU A 196 -6.04 13.69 3.59
CA GLU A 196 -7.25 14.46 3.27
C GLU A 196 -7.64 14.36 1.79
N GLU A 197 -6.66 14.16 0.90
CA GLU A 197 -6.83 14.04 -0.56
C GLU A 197 -7.30 12.64 -1.01
N GLY A 198 -7.19 11.63 -0.14
CA GLY A 198 -7.60 10.26 -0.44
C GLY A 198 -6.58 9.21 -0.04
N ILE A 199 -6.69 8.03 -0.63
CA ILE A 199 -5.72 6.95 -0.43
C ILE A 199 -4.46 7.25 -1.25
N TYR A 200 -3.30 7.25 -0.59
CA TYR A 200 -2.01 7.45 -1.27
C TYR A 200 -1.05 6.29 -1.04
N GLY A 201 -1.34 5.40 -0.09
CA GLY A 201 -0.53 4.22 0.18
C GLY A 201 -1.37 3.08 0.74
N CYS A 202 -0.71 1.95 0.98
CA CYS A 202 -1.33 0.79 1.61
C CYS A 202 -0.29 -0.06 2.35
N VAL A 203 -0.79 -0.89 3.26
CA VAL A 203 -0.08 -2.07 3.77
C VAL A 203 -0.98 -3.29 3.56
N ILE A 204 -0.44 -4.33 2.94
CA ILE A 204 -1.14 -5.59 2.69
C ILE A 204 -0.47 -6.67 3.50
N PHE A 205 -1.23 -7.38 4.31
CA PHE A 205 -0.79 -8.58 5.02
C PHE A 205 -1.46 -9.80 4.41
N ALA A 206 -0.75 -10.91 4.26
CA ALA A 206 -1.29 -12.15 3.73
C ALA A 206 -0.90 -13.33 4.61
N ARG A 207 -1.82 -14.27 4.82
CA ARG A 207 -1.53 -15.54 5.51
C ARG A 207 -2.51 -16.64 5.15
N GLN A 208 -2.17 -17.89 5.47
CA GLN A 208 -3.03 -19.04 5.15
C GLN A 208 -4.43 -19.02 5.77
N GLN A 209 -4.63 -18.39 6.94
CA GLN A 209 -5.93 -18.25 7.60
C GLN A 209 -6.38 -16.79 7.67
N ALA A 210 -7.68 -16.52 7.61
CA ALA A 210 -8.17 -15.14 7.75
C ALA A 210 -7.78 -14.51 9.09
N PHE A 211 -7.54 -13.19 9.09
CA PHE A 211 -7.33 -12.42 10.31
C PHE A 211 -8.64 -12.26 11.07
N THR A 212 -8.57 -12.43 12.39
CA THR A 212 -9.67 -12.10 13.30
C THR A 212 -9.94 -10.60 13.31
N ASN A 213 -11.08 -10.18 13.87
CA ASN A 213 -11.41 -8.76 13.94
C ASN A 213 -10.44 -7.98 14.83
N ASP A 214 -9.99 -8.56 15.94
CA ASP A 214 -9.04 -7.90 16.85
C ASP A 214 -7.66 -7.75 16.19
N GLU A 215 -7.19 -8.79 15.47
CA GLU A 215 -5.97 -8.71 14.67
C GLU A 215 -6.10 -7.63 13.59
N LYS A 216 -7.22 -7.55 12.88
CA LYS A 216 -7.47 -6.49 11.88
C LYS A 216 -7.41 -5.10 12.52
N GLN A 217 -8.01 -4.90 13.71
CA GLN A 217 -7.93 -3.60 14.40
C GLN A 217 -6.48 -3.22 14.74
N PHE A 218 -5.70 -4.17 15.23
CA PHE A 218 -4.29 -3.93 15.52
C PHE A 218 -3.48 -3.65 14.25
N LEU A 219 -3.70 -4.42 13.18
CA LEU A 219 -3.09 -4.17 11.87
C LEU A 219 -3.46 -2.78 11.33
N SER A 220 -4.71 -2.35 11.53
CA SER A 220 -5.16 -0.99 11.17
C SER A 220 -4.35 0.09 11.91
N PHE A 221 -4.08 -0.14 13.20
CA PHE A 221 -3.36 0.80 14.05
C PHE A 221 -1.87 0.89 13.69
N ILE A 222 -1.21 -0.25 13.43
CA ILE A 222 0.23 -0.30 13.18
C ILE A 222 0.61 0.03 11.73
N SER A 223 -0.31 -0.09 10.77
CA SER A 223 -0.01 0.11 9.36
C SER A 223 0.47 1.52 9.00
N PRO A 224 -0.14 2.63 9.49
CA PRO A 224 0.37 3.98 9.23
C PRO A 224 1.81 4.23 9.71
N PRO A 225 2.20 3.93 10.97
CA PRO A 225 3.60 4.10 11.38
C PRO A 225 4.54 3.14 10.66
N LEU A 226 4.12 1.90 10.35
CA LEU A 226 4.91 0.97 9.55
C LEU A 226 5.17 1.51 8.13
N HIS A 227 4.13 1.97 7.44
CA HIS A 227 4.24 2.59 6.11
C HIS A 227 5.18 3.79 6.15
N THR A 228 5.00 4.68 7.13
CA THR A 228 5.86 5.85 7.33
C THR A 228 7.32 5.44 7.53
N ALA A 229 7.61 4.49 8.42
CA ALA A 229 8.97 4.06 8.70
C ALA A 229 9.68 3.48 7.47
N VAL A 230 8.95 2.73 6.64
CA VAL A 230 9.49 2.10 5.43
C VAL A 230 9.66 3.12 4.29
N LYS A 231 8.70 4.04 4.11
CA LYS A 231 8.77 5.01 3.00
C LYS A 231 9.58 6.26 3.30
N LYS A 232 9.79 6.60 4.58
CA LYS A 232 10.52 7.81 4.99
C LYS A 232 11.92 7.93 4.37
N PRO A 233 12.79 6.89 4.35
CA PRO A 233 14.10 7.00 3.71
C PRO A 233 14.04 7.39 2.22
N ILE A 234 13.02 6.92 1.49
CA ILE A 234 12.78 7.27 0.09
C ILE A 234 12.33 8.73 -0.01
N MET A 235 11.37 9.12 0.83
CA MET A 235 10.83 10.49 0.85
C MET A 235 11.91 11.51 1.22
N ASP A 236 12.67 11.27 2.27
CA ASP A 236 13.74 12.16 2.76
C ASP A 236 14.81 12.39 1.68
N ARG A 237 15.11 11.36 0.89
CA ARG A 237 16.15 11.44 -0.15
C ARG A 237 15.65 12.10 -1.44
N TYR A 238 14.44 11.79 -1.88
CA TYR A 238 14.02 12.11 -3.25
C TYR A 238 12.84 13.09 -3.37
N ALA A 239 12.04 13.30 -2.31
CA ALA A 239 10.81 14.07 -2.44
C ALA A 239 11.06 15.53 -2.84
N ALA A 240 12.06 16.19 -2.23
CA ALA A 240 12.40 17.57 -2.58
C ALA A 240 12.88 17.69 -4.04
N GLN A 241 13.75 16.78 -4.49
CA GLN A 241 14.23 16.73 -5.87
C GLN A 241 13.07 16.49 -6.85
N TYR A 242 12.19 15.54 -6.54
CA TYR A 242 11.04 15.18 -7.37
C TYR A 242 10.04 16.33 -7.51
N LEU A 243 9.84 17.10 -6.43
CA LEU A 243 8.99 18.30 -6.43
C LEU A 243 9.72 19.55 -6.93
N GLU A 244 10.96 19.40 -7.39
CA GLU A 244 11.85 20.47 -7.85
C GLU A 244 12.04 21.58 -6.80
N ILE A 245 11.97 21.25 -5.52
CA ILE A 245 12.11 22.19 -4.40
C ILE A 245 13.60 22.44 -4.18
N THR A 246 13.99 23.70 -4.34
CA THR A 246 15.36 24.16 -4.18
C THR A 246 15.75 24.26 -2.69
N PRO A 247 17.06 24.23 -2.37
CA PRO A 247 17.52 24.45 -0.99
C PRO A 247 17.07 25.78 -0.38
N GLY A 248 16.99 26.84 -1.20
CA GLY A 248 16.50 28.16 -0.78
C GLY A 248 15.01 28.14 -0.41
N GLU A 249 14.18 27.52 -1.24
CA GLU A 249 12.75 27.31 -0.94
C GLU A 249 12.55 26.49 0.34
N LEU A 250 13.33 25.41 0.51
CA LEU A 250 13.26 24.57 1.69
C LEU A 250 13.69 25.31 2.96
N LEU A 251 14.73 26.15 2.88
CA LEU A 251 15.17 27.01 3.98
C LEU A 251 14.06 27.99 4.38
N CYS A 252 13.46 28.70 3.42
CA CYS A 252 12.37 29.62 3.70
C CYS A 252 11.16 28.91 4.33
N LEU A 253 10.80 27.71 3.88
CA LEU A 253 9.74 26.91 4.50
C LEU A 253 10.07 26.49 5.93
N ARG A 254 11.31 26.08 6.23
CA ARG A 254 11.74 25.70 7.58
C ARG A 254 11.69 26.87 8.56
N LEU A 255 12.04 28.08 8.11
CA LEU A 255 11.93 29.26 8.96
C LEU A 255 10.45 29.68 9.10
N ALA A 256 9.67 29.57 8.03
CA ALA A 256 8.24 29.80 8.06
C ALA A 256 7.50 28.86 9.03
N SER A 257 7.90 27.58 9.12
CA SER A 257 7.30 26.63 10.06
C SER A 257 7.53 26.98 11.53
N ARG A 258 8.57 27.78 11.82
CA ARG A 258 8.86 28.32 13.16
C ARG A 258 8.13 29.63 13.46
N GLY A 259 7.30 30.11 12.54
CA GLY A 259 6.51 31.34 12.71
C GLY A 259 7.20 32.62 12.27
N PHE A 260 8.37 32.56 11.62
CA PHE A 260 9.10 33.74 11.17
C PHE A 260 8.32 34.46 10.06
N THR A 261 8.27 35.78 10.06
CA THR A 261 7.75 36.63 8.99
C THR A 261 8.70 36.68 7.78
N SER A 262 8.27 37.21 6.63
CA SER A 262 9.17 37.35 5.46
C SER A 262 10.39 38.23 5.77
N ASP A 263 10.24 39.25 6.61
CA ASP A 263 11.33 40.13 7.05
C ASP A 263 12.33 39.40 7.95
N GLU A 264 11.83 38.62 8.91
CA GLU A 264 12.69 37.80 9.78
C GLU A 264 13.39 36.69 9.00
N ILE A 265 12.72 36.08 8.01
CA ILE A 265 13.35 35.09 7.13
C ILE A 265 14.45 35.74 6.30
N ALA A 266 14.22 36.93 5.74
CA ALA A 266 15.23 37.66 4.99
C ALA A 266 16.46 37.96 5.86
N ALA A 267 16.23 38.43 7.09
CA ALA A 267 17.29 38.69 8.06
C ALA A 267 18.10 37.43 8.41
N GLU A 268 17.43 36.30 8.64
CA GLU A 268 18.07 35.03 9.04
C GLU A 268 18.76 34.31 7.88
N SER A 269 18.17 34.33 6.69
CA SER A 269 18.69 33.61 5.51
C SER A 269 19.71 34.41 4.68
N GLY A 270 19.75 35.74 4.85
CA GLY A 270 20.56 36.64 4.01
C GLY A 270 19.96 36.91 2.63
N TYR A 271 18.76 36.43 2.33
CA TYR A 271 18.04 36.76 1.10
C TYR A 271 17.34 38.11 1.21
N GLU A 272 17.12 38.78 0.07
CA GLU A 272 16.19 39.91 0.02
C GLU A 272 14.76 39.45 0.31
N ILE A 273 13.95 40.29 0.96
CA ILE A 273 12.53 40.02 1.28
C ILE A 273 11.77 39.58 0.01
N ARG A 274 12.00 40.26 -1.12
CA ARG A 274 11.39 39.91 -2.40
C ARG A 274 11.74 38.49 -2.86
N THR A 275 12.96 38.04 -2.62
CA THR A 275 13.40 36.68 -2.93
C THR A 275 12.71 35.66 -2.03
N VAL A 276 12.59 35.96 -0.73
CA VAL A 276 11.83 35.13 0.22
C VAL A 276 10.38 34.96 -0.24
N ASP A 277 9.69 36.05 -0.59
CA ASP A 277 8.31 36.00 -1.04
C ASP A 277 8.15 35.20 -2.35
N ASN A 278 9.12 35.34 -3.26
CA ASN A 278 9.16 34.55 -4.50
C ASN A 278 9.36 33.06 -4.21
N TYR A 279 10.26 32.71 -3.29
CA TYR A 279 10.48 31.31 -2.88
C TYR A 279 9.25 30.72 -2.20
N ILE A 280 8.63 31.43 -1.25
CA ILE A 280 7.41 30.98 -0.59
C ILE A 280 6.28 30.80 -1.60
N ARG A 281 6.11 31.73 -2.55
CA ARG A 281 5.09 31.61 -3.60
C ARG A 281 5.35 30.41 -4.52
N SER A 282 6.60 30.24 -4.95
CA SER A 282 7.02 29.13 -5.81
C SER A 282 6.76 27.79 -5.14
N VAL A 283 7.20 27.62 -3.90
CA VAL A 283 7.03 26.35 -3.17
C VAL A 283 5.59 26.08 -2.76
N THR A 284 4.80 27.13 -2.48
CA THR A 284 3.35 27.00 -2.26
C THR A 284 2.68 26.37 -3.50
N LYS A 285 3.05 26.82 -4.71
CA LYS A 285 2.57 26.22 -5.96
C LYS A 285 3.08 24.79 -6.16
N LYS A 286 4.35 24.51 -5.87
CA LYS A 286 4.94 23.15 -6.03
C LYS A 286 4.32 22.11 -5.08
N LEU A 287 3.85 22.56 -3.92
CA LEU A 287 3.17 21.70 -2.94
C LEU A 287 1.66 21.59 -3.17
N ASP A 288 1.12 22.26 -4.20
CA ASP A 288 -0.32 22.38 -4.46
C ASP A 288 -1.10 22.95 -3.26
N ALA A 289 -0.50 23.91 -2.57
CA ALA A 289 -1.09 24.58 -1.43
C ALA A 289 -1.70 25.92 -1.84
N SER A 290 -2.77 26.34 -1.15
CA SER A 290 -3.48 27.59 -1.42
C SER A 290 -2.81 28.79 -0.75
N ASN A 291 -2.05 28.57 0.33
CA ASN A 291 -1.41 29.63 1.10
C ASN A 291 -0.16 29.14 1.84
N ARG A 292 0.57 30.08 2.44
CA ARG A 292 1.80 29.82 3.19
C ARG A 292 1.64 28.83 4.34
N VAL A 293 0.54 28.92 5.09
CA VAL A 293 0.28 28.05 6.25
C VAL A 293 0.02 26.62 5.76
N GLU A 294 -0.77 26.48 4.70
CA GLU A 294 -1.03 25.19 4.06
C GLU A 294 0.24 24.61 3.44
N ALA A 295 1.10 25.42 2.82
CA ALA A 295 2.37 24.97 2.27
C ALA A 295 3.32 24.44 3.37
N VAL A 296 3.37 25.12 4.52
CA VAL A 296 4.11 24.65 5.70
C VAL A 296 3.52 23.33 6.21
N ALA A 297 2.19 23.24 6.36
CA ALA A 297 1.53 22.02 6.79
C ALA A 297 1.83 20.86 5.84
N GLU A 298 1.78 21.08 4.53
CA GLU A 298 2.04 20.05 3.54
C GLU A 298 3.50 19.63 3.50
N ALA A 299 4.43 20.57 3.68
CA ALA A 299 5.85 20.25 3.80
C ALA A 299 6.15 19.36 5.02
N ILE A 300 5.50 19.61 6.15
CA ILE A 300 5.60 18.74 7.35
C ILE A 300 4.94 17.39 7.09
N ARG A 301 3.73 17.37 6.52
CA ARG A 301 2.97 16.14 6.22
C ARG A 301 3.71 15.21 5.23
N ARG A 302 4.47 15.77 4.28
CA ARG A 302 5.33 15.04 3.34
C ARG A 302 6.73 14.75 3.90
N ALA A 303 7.00 15.13 5.16
CA ALA A 303 8.30 15.01 5.82
C ALA A 303 9.47 15.73 5.11
N LEU A 304 9.19 16.78 4.33
CA LEU A 304 10.20 17.63 3.70
C LEU A 304 10.92 18.51 4.73
N ILE A 305 10.19 18.90 5.77
CA ILE A 305 10.67 19.70 6.90
C ILE A 305 10.14 19.12 8.22
N SER A 306 10.81 19.48 9.32
CA SER A 306 10.50 19.07 10.70
C SER A 306 10.18 20.26 11.57
#